data_AF-A0A2K6F3G8-F1
#
_entry.id   AF-A0A2K6F3G8-F1
#
_cell.length_a   1.000
_cell.length_b   1.000
_cell.length_c   1.000
_cell.angle_alpha   90.00
_cell.angle_beta   90.00
_cell.angle_gamma   90.00
#
_symmetry.space_group_name_H-M   'P 1'
#
loop_
_entity.id
_entity.type
_entity.pdbx_description
1 polymer ?
#
loop_
_entity_poly.entity_id
_entity_poly.type
_entity_poly.pdbx_seq_one_letter_code
_entity_poly.pdbx_strand_id
1 'polypeptide(L)'
;MVSRAGPTTSALFLLCCVGSWLTSHSFPALGPTERGKIFKELQFLSKTLLENYVKEEKGVPMSHSYTLPCLIPDAQPPNNINISAIRTYLQTIQQLRDNTTMGEIIEHLDKLKFQDASKTKISAPTGTLEHKRFILTILTQFSECMELASKPSSPAAQAG
;
A
#
# COMPACT_ATOMS: atom_id res chain seq x y z
N MET A 1 42.70 -72.30 20.82
CA MET A 1 41.28 -71.89 20.81
C MET A 1 41.18 -70.52 21.44
N VAL A 2 40.73 -69.51 20.70
CA VAL A 2 39.68 -68.55 21.10
C VAL A 2 39.43 -67.69 19.85
N SER A 3 38.32 -67.98 19.17
CA SER A 3 37.75 -67.14 18.13
C SER A 3 36.95 -66.03 18.80
N ARG A 4 37.05 -64.79 18.31
CA ARG A 4 36.07 -63.74 18.64
C ARG A 4 35.24 -63.42 17.41
N ALA A 5 33.97 -63.81 17.49
CA ALA A 5 32.88 -63.39 16.62
C ALA A 5 32.45 -61.95 17.00
N GLY A 6 32.13 -61.13 16.00
CA GLY A 6 31.86 -59.69 16.12
C GLY A 6 30.45 -59.33 16.62
N PRO A 7 30.07 -58.04 16.50
CA PRO A 7 28.77 -57.76 15.87
C PRO A 7 28.79 -56.56 14.91
N THR A 8 28.01 -56.72 13.84
CA THR A 8 27.50 -55.71 12.90
C THR A 8 26.76 -54.57 13.60
N THR A 9 27.12 -53.32 13.32
CA THR A 9 26.24 -52.16 13.59
C THR A 9 26.42 -51.03 12.57
N SER A 10 25.33 -50.81 11.82
CA SER A 10 24.79 -49.51 11.39
C SER A 10 25.52 -48.70 10.32
N ALA A 11 25.16 -48.95 9.06
CA ALA A 11 25.20 -47.95 8.00
C ALA A 11 23.96 -47.02 8.10
N LEU A 12 24.00 -46.07 9.03
CA LEU A 12 23.06 -44.95 9.16
C LEU A 12 23.95 -43.78 9.62
N PHE A 13 24.24 -42.75 8.84
CA PHE A 13 23.31 -41.74 8.33
C PHE A 13 23.98 -41.00 7.16
N LEU A 14 23.65 -41.37 5.91
CA LEU A 14 23.80 -40.48 4.76
C LEU A 14 22.52 -39.64 4.63
N LEU A 15 22.29 -38.75 5.60
CA LEU A 15 21.25 -37.72 5.54
C LEU A 15 21.86 -36.36 5.90
N CYS A 16 22.98 -36.04 5.26
CA CYS A 16 23.54 -34.69 5.27
C CYS A 16 23.33 -34.09 3.89
N CYS A 17 22.71 -32.92 3.84
CA CYS A 17 22.69 -31.99 2.70
C CYS A 17 21.52 -32.03 1.70
N VAL A 18 20.31 -32.42 2.11
CA VAL A 18 19.10 -31.93 1.41
C VAL A 18 18.26 -31.05 2.35
N GLY A 19 18.91 -30.01 2.88
CA GLY A 19 18.29 -28.86 3.53
C GLY A 19 19.24 -27.68 3.26
N SER A 20 18.85 -26.57 2.66
CA SER A 20 17.57 -25.89 2.75
C SER A 20 17.30 -25.14 1.46
N TRP A 21 16.37 -25.64 0.65
CA TRP A 21 15.75 -24.87 -0.43
C TRP A 21 14.61 -24.03 0.17
N LEU A 22 14.96 -22.99 0.93
CA LEU A 22 14.08 -21.88 1.27
C LEU A 22 14.97 -20.65 1.54
N THR A 23 15.65 -20.15 0.51
CA THR A 23 16.07 -18.75 0.52
C THR A 23 14.81 -17.91 0.45
N SER A 24 14.24 -17.62 1.62
CA SER A 24 13.24 -16.57 1.78
C SER A 24 13.90 -15.27 1.34
N HIS A 25 13.67 -14.86 0.10
CA HIS A 25 13.92 -13.49 -0.31
C HIS A 25 12.87 -12.62 0.39
N SER A 26 13.04 -12.40 1.70
CA SER A 26 12.43 -11.25 2.34
C SER A 26 13.11 -10.05 1.70
N PHE A 27 12.47 -9.47 0.67
CA PHE A 27 12.88 -8.20 0.13
C PHE A 27 13.09 -7.24 1.32
N PRO A 28 14.19 -6.47 1.35
CA PRO A 28 14.44 -5.57 2.47
C PRO A 28 13.22 -4.67 2.63
N ALA A 29 12.67 -4.68 3.85
CA ALA A 29 11.57 -3.80 4.20
C ALA A 29 12.08 -2.35 4.11
N LEU A 30 11.27 -1.48 3.50
CA LEU A 30 11.63 -0.10 3.26
C LEU A 30 11.87 0.62 4.61
N GLY A 31 13.02 1.27 4.76
CA GLY A 31 13.40 1.91 6.02
C GLY A 31 12.47 3.08 6.40
N PRO A 32 12.37 3.47 7.69
CA PRO A 32 11.49 4.55 8.13
C PRO A 32 11.74 5.88 7.41
N THR A 33 13.01 6.21 7.15
CA THR A 33 13.40 7.43 6.44
C THR A 33 12.95 7.43 4.98
N GLU A 34 13.16 6.32 4.26
CA GLU A 34 12.73 6.17 2.87
C GLU A 34 11.20 6.21 2.77
N ARG A 35 10.51 5.56 3.71
CA ARG A 35 9.06 5.55 3.79
C ARG A 35 8.51 6.96 4.00
N GLY A 36 9.13 7.72 4.90
CA GLY A 36 8.76 9.11 5.15
C GLY A 36 8.96 10.01 3.92
N LYS A 37 9.99 9.77 3.10
CA LYS A 37 10.18 10.48 1.83
C LYS A 37 9.04 10.17 0.86
N ILE A 38 8.67 8.90 0.71
CA ILE A 38 7.57 8.49 -0.16
C ILE A 38 6.24 9.14 0.27
N PHE A 39 5.92 9.18 1.56
CA PHE A 39 4.69 9.85 2.02
C PHE A 39 4.69 11.37 1.76
N LYS A 40 5.86 12.02 1.83
CA LYS A 40 5.98 13.44 1.45
C LYS A 40 5.76 13.66 -0.05
N GLU A 41 6.32 12.78 -0.88
CA GLU A 41 6.10 12.80 -2.34
C GLU A 41 4.62 12.56 -2.66
N LEU A 42 4.00 11.55 -2.05
CA LEU A 42 2.57 11.27 -2.19
C LEU A 42 1.70 12.45 -1.78
N GLN A 43 2.02 13.12 -0.67
CA GLN A 43 1.31 14.33 -0.22
C GLN A 43 1.43 15.47 -1.23
N PHE A 44 2.61 15.69 -1.79
CA PHE A 44 2.83 16.72 -2.79
C PHE A 44 2.03 16.40 -4.08
N LEU A 45 2.22 15.19 -4.61
CA LEU A 45 1.56 14.74 -5.84
C LEU A 45 0.03 14.72 -5.70
N SER A 46 -0.51 14.29 -4.55
CA SER A 46 -1.96 14.26 -4.31
C SER A 46 -2.56 15.66 -4.36
N LYS A 47 -1.90 16.65 -3.75
CA LYS A 47 -2.34 18.05 -3.76
C LYS A 47 -2.28 18.62 -5.18
N THR A 48 -1.16 18.43 -5.88
CA THR A 48 -1.01 18.89 -7.26
C THR A 48 -2.07 18.28 -8.18
N LEU A 49 -2.31 16.98 -8.07
CA LEU A 49 -3.32 16.29 -8.87
C LEU A 49 -4.74 16.83 -8.61
N LEU A 50 -5.11 17.02 -7.34
CA LEU A 50 -6.40 17.59 -6.94
C LEU A 50 -6.55 19.02 -7.46
N GLU A 51 -5.56 19.88 -7.26
CA GLU A 51 -5.59 21.27 -7.70
C GLU A 51 -5.73 21.40 -9.22
N ASN A 52 -4.99 20.58 -9.97
CA ASN A 52 -5.10 20.55 -11.43
C ASN A 52 -6.51 20.11 -11.86
N TYR A 53 -7.05 19.07 -11.23
CA TYR A 53 -8.39 18.59 -11.53
C TYR A 53 -9.47 19.63 -11.22
N VAL A 54 -9.40 20.32 -10.07
CA VAL A 54 -10.35 21.38 -9.70
C VAL A 54 -10.29 22.57 -10.67
N LYS A 55 -9.10 22.92 -11.19
CA LYS A 55 -8.93 23.97 -12.19
C LYS A 55 -9.55 23.61 -13.53
N GLU A 56 -9.44 22.35 -13.95
CA GLU A 56 -10.00 21.82 -15.19
C GLU A 56 -11.53 21.64 -15.09
N GLU A 57 -12.01 21.05 -14.01
CA GLU A 57 -13.41 20.63 -13.82
C GLU A 57 -14.18 21.58 -12.90
N LYS A 58 -14.26 22.84 -13.33
CA LYS A 58 -14.93 23.91 -12.58
C LYS A 58 -16.41 23.62 -12.38
N GLY A 59 -16.90 23.82 -11.15
CA GLY A 59 -18.32 23.72 -10.83
C GLY A 59 -18.83 22.30 -10.57
N VAL A 60 -17.96 21.28 -10.60
CA VAL A 60 -18.31 19.92 -10.17
C VAL A 60 -18.43 19.90 -8.64
N PRO A 61 -19.59 19.51 -8.06
CA PRO A 61 -19.72 19.40 -6.62
C PRO A 61 -19.17 18.07 -6.11
N MET A 62 -18.67 18.06 -4.88
CA MET A 62 -18.39 16.80 -4.17
C MET A 62 -19.66 15.94 -4.07
N SER A 63 -19.46 14.63 -4.08
CA SER A 63 -20.51 13.65 -3.79
C SER A 63 -20.23 12.97 -2.46
N HIS A 64 -21.28 12.78 -1.66
CA HIS A 64 -21.24 12.00 -0.42
C HIS A 64 -21.44 10.49 -0.67
N SER A 65 -21.76 10.11 -1.91
CA SER A 65 -21.98 8.71 -2.29
C SER A 65 -20.69 7.92 -2.48
N TYR A 66 -19.53 8.59 -2.47
CA TYR A 66 -18.22 7.96 -2.65
C TYR A 66 -17.36 8.16 -1.41
N THR A 67 -16.75 7.08 -0.94
CA THR A 67 -15.87 7.10 0.22
C THR A 67 -14.62 6.27 -0.06
N LEU A 68 -13.47 6.90 0.12
CA LEU A 68 -12.15 6.31 0.09
C LEU A 68 -11.79 5.88 1.52
N PRO A 69 -11.58 4.59 1.78
CA PRO A 69 -11.12 4.15 3.09
C PRO A 69 -9.70 4.67 3.33
N CYS A 70 -9.60 5.65 4.23
CA CYS A 70 -8.35 6.32 4.56
C CYS A 70 -7.57 5.55 5.61
N LEU A 71 -8.25 5.13 6.68
CA LEU A 71 -7.65 4.59 7.87
C LEU A 71 -7.90 3.09 8.01
N ILE A 72 -6.88 2.36 8.49
CA ILE A 72 -7.01 0.98 8.97
C ILE A 72 -7.22 1.04 10.49
N PRO A 73 -8.36 0.57 11.00
CA PRO A 73 -8.58 0.43 12.44
C PRO A 73 -7.44 -0.37 13.07
N ASP A 74 -6.95 0.09 14.23
CA ASP A 74 -5.93 -0.59 15.07
C ASP A 74 -4.49 -0.60 14.54
N ALA A 75 -4.20 -0.04 13.37
CA ALA A 75 -2.83 0.11 12.89
C ALA A 75 -2.19 1.42 13.39
N GLN A 76 -0.90 1.35 13.75
CA GLN A 76 -0.13 2.55 14.13
C GLN A 76 0.34 3.31 12.88
N PRO A 77 0.35 4.66 12.89
CA PRO A 77 0.96 5.44 11.82
C PRO A 77 2.42 4.98 11.55
N PRO A 78 2.86 4.94 10.28
CA PRO A 78 2.12 5.27 9.05
C PRO A 78 1.39 4.07 8.43
N ASN A 79 1.33 2.92 9.12
CA ASN A 79 0.64 1.72 8.63
C ASN A 79 -0.88 1.79 8.78
N ASN A 80 -1.39 2.88 9.34
CA ASN A 80 -2.81 3.09 9.55
C ASN A 80 -3.56 3.48 8.28
N ILE A 81 -3.01 3.28 7.08
CA ILE A 81 -3.63 3.70 5.82
C ILE A 81 -3.95 2.51 4.93
N ASN A 82 -5.16 2.47 4.38
CA ASN A 82 -5.60 1.37 3.52
C ASN A 82 -5.12 1.53 2.07
N ILE A 83 -3.82 1.28 1.87
CA ILE A 83 -3.13 1.56 0.62
C ILE A 83 -3.60 0.66 -0.54
N SER A 84 -3.98 -0.58 -0.27
CA SER A 84 -4.57 -1.47 -1.30
C SER A 84 -5.89 -0.93 -1.83
N ALA A 85 -6.78 -0.45 -0.94
CA ALA A 85 -8.03 0.14 -1.35
C ALA A 85 -7.80 1.45 -2.11
N ILE A 86 -6.95 2.34 -1.60
CA ILE A 86 -6.59 3.60 -2.26
C ILE A 86 -6.07 3.32 -3.67
N ARG A 87 -5.10 2.41 -3.81
CA ARG A 87 -4.55 2.00 -5.10
C ARG A 87 -5.64 1.56 -6.07
N THR A 88 -6.63 0.80 -5.60
CA THR A 88 -7.70 0.30 -6.47
C THR A 88 -8.62 1.43 -6.96
N TYR A 89 -8.94 2.42 -6.10
CA TYR A 89 -9.66 3.63 -6.51
C TYR A 89 -8.86 4.43 -7.55
N LEU A 90 -7.57 4.65 -7.30
CA LEU A 90 -6.71 5.42 -8.22
C LEU A 90 -6.54 4.72 -9.58
N GLN A 91 -6.39 3.40 -9.60
CA GLN A 91 -6.39 2.61 -10.83
C GLN A 91 -7.72 2.74 -11.60
N THR A 92 -8.85 2.74 -10.88
CA THR A 92 -10.17 2.93 -11.49
C THR A 92 -10.26 4.32 -12.13
N ILE A 93 -9.75 5.35 -11.48
CA ILE A 93 -9.71 6.71 -12.04
C ILE A 93 -8.78 6.79 -13.25
N GLN A 94 -7.60 6.15 -13.19
CA GLN A 94 -6.65 6.14 -14.30
C GLN A 94 -7.25 5.51 -15.57
N GLN A 95 -8.12 4.51 -15.42
CA GLN A 95 -8.86 3.93 -16.55
C GLN A 95 -9.90 4.89 -17.14
N LEU A 96 -10.48 5.78 -16.32
CA LEU A 96 -11.44 6.79 -16.78
C LEU A 96 -10.74 7.99 -17.41
N ARG A 97 -9.53 8.31 -16.95
CA ARG A 97 -8.73 9.44 -17.42
C ARG A 97 -7.25 9.12 -17.28
N ASP A 98 -6.57 9.02 -18.41
CA ASP A 98 -5.11 8.90 -18.40
C ASP A 98 -4.46 10.18 -17.86
N ASN A 99 -3.57 10.01 -16.90
CA ASN A 99 -2.89 11.09 -16.21
C ASN A 99 -1.55 10.56 -15.66
N THR A 100 -0.45 11.20 -16.07
CA THR A 100 0.90 10.77 -15.70
C THR A 100 1.15 10.87 -14.20
N THR A 101 0.70 11.95 -13.55
CA THR A 101 0.79 12.14 -12.10
C THR A 101 0.06 11.04 -11.33
N MET A 102 -1.07 10.55 -11.85
CA MET A 102 -1.76 9.39 -11.28
C MET A 102 -0.90 8.12 -11.35
N GLY A 103 -0.23 7.89 -12.48
CA GLY A 103 0.71 6.78 -12.65
C GLY A 103 1.86 6.85 -11.65
N GLU A 104 2.45 8.03 -11.47
CA GLU A 104 3.51 8.28 -10.48
C GLU A 104 3.03 7.99 -9.06
N ILE A 105 1.83 8.46 -8.68
CA ILE A 105 1.24 8.17 -7.37
C ILE A 105 1.11 6.66 -7.15
N ILE A 106 0.59 5.92 -8.14
CA ILE A 106 0.43 4.46 -8.05
C ILE A 106 1.80 3.78 -7.87
N GLU A 107 2.84 4.24 -8.58
CA GLU A 107 4.20 3.71 -8.42
C GLU A 107 4.75 3.95 -7.01
N HIS A 108 4.54 5.14 -6.45
CA HIS A 108 4.94 5.45 -5.07
C HIS A 108 4.17 4.59 -4.05
N LEU A 109 2.89 4.33 -4.26
CA LEU A 109 2.11 3.41 -3.42
C LEU A 109 2.67 1.97 -3.50
N ASP A 110 3.08 1.51 -4.69
CA ASP A 110 3.66 0.18 -4.89
C ASP A 110 5.02 0.02 -4.19
N LYS A 111 5.82 1.09 -4.11
CA LYS A 111 7.10 1.10 -3.37
C LYS A 111 6.93 0.85 -1.86
N LEU A 112 5.79 1.22 -1.29
CA LEU A 112 5.57 1.09 0.15
C LEU A 112 5.33 -0.36 0.63
N LYS A 113 5.18 -1.33 -0.30
CA LYS A 113 5.12 -2.79 -0.04
C LYS A 113 4.24 -3.16 1.17
N PHE A 114 2.92 -3.09 1.01
CA PHE A 114 1.99 -3.61 2.01
C PHE A 114 1.62 -5.06 1.70
N GLN A 115 1.21 -5.80 2.72
CA GLN A 115 0.62 -7.13 2.50
C GLN A 115 -0.54 -6.98 1.51
N ASP A 116 -0.57 -7.86 0.49
CA ASP A 116 -1.62 -7.89 -0.51
C ASP A 116 -2.97 -8.13 0.15
N ALA A 117 -3.64 -7.06 0.56
CA ALA A 117 -5.03 -7.10 0.93
C ALA A 117 -5.82 -7.38 -0.35
N SER A 118 -6.82 -8.27 -0.25
CA SER A 118 -7.70 -8.63 -1.36
C SER A 118 -8.16 -7.39 -2.12
N LYS A 119 -7.92 -7.36 -3.43
CA LYS A 119 -8.28 -6.22 -4.28
C LYS A 119 -9.79 -5.98 -4.20
N THR A 120 -10.20 -4.87 -3.60
CA THR A 120 -11.61 -4.48 -3.52
C THR A 120 -12.12 -4.21 -4.93
N LYS A 121 -13.16 -4.91 -5.38
CA LYS A 121 -13.81 -4.57 -6.66
C LYS A 121 -14.61 -3.29 -6.49
N ILE A 122 -14.21 -2.24 -7.21
CA ILE A 122 -14.91 -0.96 -7.25
C ILE A 122 -15.55 -0.87 -8.62
N SER A 123 -16.85 -0.61 -8.68
CA SER A 123 -17.51 -0.22 -9.92
C SER A 123 -17.30 1.27 -10.12
N ALA A 124 -16.81 1.66 -11.30
CA ALA A 124 -16.90 3.05 -11.70
C ALA A 124 -18.39 3.46 -11.79
N PRO A 125 -18.72 4.73 -11.48
CA PRO A 125 -20.05 5.25 -11.77
C PRO A 125 -20.33 5.22 -13.27
N THR A 126 -21.57 5.45 -13.68
CA THR A 126 -21.92 5.62 -15.09
C THR A 126 -22.34 7.07 -15.34
N GLY A 127 -21.89 7.63 -16.47
CA GLY A 127 -22.28 8.97 -16.91
C GLY A 127 -21.26 10.05 -16.57
N THR A 128 -21.12 11.02 -17.47
CA THR A 128 -20.03 12.01 -17.45
C THR A 128 -19.99 12.84 -16.17
N LEU A 129 -21.14 13.30 -15.66
CA LEU A 129 -21.18 14.10 -14.43
C LEU A 129 -20.80 13.26 -13.21
N GLU A 130 -21.32 12.04 -13.09
CA GLU A 130 -21.02 11.16 -11.96
C GLU A 130 -19.57 10.68 -11.96
N HIS A 131 -18.97 10.44 -13.14
CA HIS A 131 -17.52 10.22 -13.26
C HIS A 131 -16.75 11.40 -12.67
N LYS A 132 -17.14 12.63 -13.04
CA LYS A 132 -16.43 13.82 -12.57
C LYS A 132 -16.52 14.00 -11.06
N ARG A 133 -17.70 13.77 -10.49
CA ARG A 133 -17.94 13.83 -9.04
C ARG A 133 -17.19 12.74 -8.30
N PHE A 134 -17.17 11.53 -8.85
CA PHE A 134 -16.37 10.42 -8.32
C PHE A 134 -14.90 10.76 -8.25
N ILE A 135 -14.30 11.22 -9.36
CA ILE A 135 -12.89 11.59 -9.40
C ILE A 135 -12.60 12.71 -8.40
N LEU A 136 -13.38 13.79 -8.39
CA LEU A 136 -13.21 14.90 -7.46
C LEU A 136 -13.21 14.43 -6.01
N THR A 137 -14.23 13.67 -5.63
CA THR A 137 -14.41 13.19 -4.25
C THR A 137 -13.25 12.30 -3.82
N ILE A 138 -12.85 11.34 -4.66
CA ILE A 138 -11.76 10.43 -4.32
C ILE A 138 -10.41 11.15 -4.24
N LEU A 139 -10.11 12.07 -5.18
CA LEU A 139 -8.87 12.85 -5.13
C LEU A 139 -8.81 13.76 -3.89
N THR A 140 -9.95 14.32 -3.48
CA THR A 140 -10.05 15.15 -2.28
C THR A 140 -9.73 14.34 -1.04
N GLN A 141 -10.44 13.23 -0.84
CA GLN A 141 -10.22 12.35 0.31
C GLN A 141 -8.81 11.74 0.30
N PHE A 142 -8.26 11.41 -0.87
CA PHE A 142 -6.89 10.92 -0.97
C PHE A 142 -5.87 11.97 -0.52
N SER A 143 -6.04 13.24 -0.94
CA SER A 143 -5.17 14.32 -0.51
C SER A 143 -5.24 14.54 1.01
N GLU A 144 -6.44 14.48 1.60
CA GLU A 144 -6.63 14.55 3.05
C GLU A 144 -5.92 13.39 3.78
N CYS A 145 -6.02 12.17 3.23
CA CYS A 145 -5.31 11.00 3.77
C CYS A 145 -3.80 11.18 3.80
N MET A 146 -3.22 11.67 2.70
CA MET A 146 -1.77 11.87 2.62
C MET A 146 -1.32 12.99 3.56
N GLU A 147 -2.15 14.00 3.78
CA GLU A 147 -1.86 15.02 4.78
C GLU A 147 -1.82 14.43 6.19
N LEU A 148 -2.76 13.56 6.56
CA LEU A 148 -2.74 12.85 7.85
C LEU A 148 -1.52 11.93 7.97
N ALA A 149 -1.16 11.22 6.90
CA ALA A 149 -0.01 10.31 6.84
C ALA A 149 1.34 11.01 7.06
N SER A 150 1.45 12.23 6.54
CA SER A 150 2.69 13.01 6.53
C SER A 150 3.01 13.69 7.86
N LYS A 151 2.02 13.79 8.76
CA LYS A 151 2.19 14.43 10.07
C LYS A 151 3.05 13.51 10.96
N PRO A 152 4.11 14.05 11.61
CA PRO A 152 4.86 13.27 12.59
C PRO A 152 3.94 12.89 13.74
N SER A 153 3.95 11.62 14.14
CA SER A 153 3.27 11.17 15.36
C SER A 153 3.91 11.89 16.55
N SER A 154 3.20 12.85 17.14
CA SER A 154 3.68 13.54 18.33
C SER A 154 3.74 12.54 19.50
N PRO A 155 4.87 12.37 20.20
CA PRO A 155 4.95 11.53 21.39
C PRO A 155 4.36 12.32 22.56
N ALA A 156 3.05 12.41 22.65
CA ALA A 156 2.37 13.08 23.76
C ALA A 156 1.05 12.38 24.10
N ALA A 157 1.13 11.13 24.56
CA ALA A 157 0.06 10.46 25.30
C ALA A 157 0.52 9.14 25.95
N GLN A 158 1.65 9.14 26.67
CA GLN A 158 1.94 8.09 27.67
C GLN A 158 2.67 8.72 28.86
N ALA A 159 1.90 9.38 29.72
CA ALA A 159 2.26 9.67 31.10
C ALA A 159 0.95 9.75 31.89
N GLY A 160 0.49 8.57 32.34
CA GLY A 160 -0.52 8.40 33.38
C GLY A 160 0.12 7.60 34.49
#